data_AF-A0A7Y9WEW2-F1
#
_entry.id   AF-A0A7Y9WEW2-F1
#
_cell.length_a   1.000
_cell.length_b   1.000
_cell.length_c   1.000
_cell.angle_alpha   90.00
_cell.angle_beta   90.00
_cell.angle_gamma   90.00
#
_symmetry.space_group_name_H-M   'P 1'
#
loop_
_entity.id
_entity.type
_entity.pdbx_description
1 polymer ?
#
loop_
_entity_poly.entity_id
_entity_poly.type
_entity_poly.pdbx_seq_one_letter_code
_entity_poly.pdbx_strand_id
1 'polypeptide(L)'
;MAALHGGKRGSRAELEVYPNLWAGVGLVRGGAGTALVGNPEQVAALMKEYAALGVDTFILSGYPHLEESYRFAELVFPLLPNRQNKTSNGPLSGPFGEIVGNNYLPKAASSS
;
A
#
# COMPACT_ATOMS: atom_id res chain seq x y z
N MET A 1 -13.91 11.54 -0.50
CA MET A 1 -12.74 11.97 -1.30
C MET A 1 -12.64 13.50 -1.39
N ALA A 2 -13.70 14.19 -1.87
CA ALA A 2 -13.72 15.65 -1.99
C ALA A 2 -13.32 16.44 -0.73
N ALA A 3 -13.61 15.90 0.46
CA ALA A 3 -13.27 16.53 1.74
C ALA A 3 -11.76 16.73 1.96
N LEU A 4 -10.91 15.85 1.44
CA LEU A 4 -9.46 15.91 1.69
C LEU A 4 -8.79 17.05 0.90
N HIS A 5 -9.29 17.35 -0.29
CA HIS A 5 -8.78 18.46 -1.12
C HIS A 5 -9.72 19.68 -1.14
N GLY A 6 -10.79 19.68 -0.35
CA GLY A 6 -11.74 20.80 -0.24
C GLY A 6 -12.36 21.25 -1.57
N GLY A 7 -12.50 20.35 -2.54
CA GLY A 7 -12.95 20.68 -3.90
C GLY A 7 -11.92 21.40 -4.78
N LYS A 8 -10.71 21.67 -4.27
CA LYS A 8 -9.61 22.27 -5.04
C LYS A 8 -9.15 21.30 -6.14
N ARG A 9 -8.83 21.87 -7.30
CA ARG A 9 -8.19 21.21 -8.44
C ARG A 9 -7.01 22.08 -8.84
N GLY A 10 -5.95 22.00 -8.05
CA GLY A 10 -4.83 22.94 -8.06
C GLY A 10 -3.47 22.27 -8.24
N SER A 11 -2.42 23.04 -7.99
CA SER A 11 -1.03 22.60 -8.00
C SER A 11 -0.77 21.52 -6.94
N ARG A 12 0.39 20.84 -7.05
CA ARG A 12 0.83 19.85 -6.05
C ARG A 12 0.75 20.40 -4.62
N ALA A 13 1.26 21.61 -4.40
CA ALA A 13 1.34 22.24 -3.08
C ALA A 13 -0.05 22.51 -2.48
N GLU A 14 -1.04 22.86 -3.29
CA GLU A 14 -2.41 23.12 -2.81
C GLU A 14 -3.19 21.86 -2.43
N LEU A 15 -2.72 20.71 -2.91
CA LEU A 15 -3.31 19.39 -2.69
C LEU A 15 -2.51 18.55 -1.69
N GLU A 16 -1.44 19.09 -1.12
CA GLU A 16 -0.70 18.48 -0.03
C GLU A 16 -1.41 18.78 1.29
N VAL A 17 -1.89 17.73 1.96
CA VAL A 17 -2.72 17.84 3.18
C VAL A 17 -1.91 17.65 4.46
N TYR A 18 -0.71 17.09 4.33
CA TYR A 18 0.32 16.91 5.36
C TYR A 18 1.66 16.73 4.62
N PRO A 19 2.83 17.05 5.22
CA PRO A 19 4.13 16.84 4.57
C PRO A 19 4.27 15.46 3.91
N ASN A 20 4.46 15.44 2.59
CA ASN A 20 4.54 14.23 1.75
C ASN A 20 3.25 13.40 1.64
N LEU A 21 2.10 13.92 2.06
CA LEU A 21 0.78 13.31 1.91
C LEU A 21 -0.07 14.14 0.94
N TRP A 22 -0.27 13.62 -0.26
CA TRP A 22 -0.88 14.35 -1.36
C TRP A 22 -2.26 13.80 -1.73
N ALA A 23 -3.29 14.64 -1.69
CA ALA A 23 -4.68 14.27 -1.95
C ALA A 23 -5.08 14.29 -3.44
N GLY A 24 -4.18 14.67 -4.34
CA GLY A 24 -4.52 14.83 -5.76
C GLY A 24 -4.86 13.52 -6.48
N VAL A 25 -4.38 12.37 -5.99
CA VAL A 25 -4.79 11.05 -6.52
C VAL A 25 -6.31 10.84 -6.41
N GLY A 26 -6.95 11.42 -5.39
CA GLY A 26 -8.38 11.33 -5.18
C GLY A 26 -9.23 12.13 -6.18
N LEU A 27 -8.62 12.96 -7.03
CA LEU A 27 -9.31 13.72 -8.07
C LEU A 27 -9.69 12.89 -9.29
N VAL A 28 -8.97 11.78 -9.53
CA VAL A 28 -9.01 11.06 -10.81
C VAL A 28 -9.34 9.57 -10.65
N ARG A 29 -9.36 9.04 -9.43
CA ARG A 29 -9.56 7.60 -9.18
C ARG A 29 -10.49 7.34 -7.99
N GLY A 30 -11.39 6.36 -8.13
CA GLY A 30 -12.24 5.83 -7.05
C GLY A 30 -11.54 4.92 -6.03
N GLY A 31 -10.25 5.11 -5.76
CA GLY A 31 -9.44 4.27 -4.85
C GLY A 31 -8.98 5.04 -3.61
N ALA A 32 -7.69 4.92 -3.27
CA ALA A 32 -7.10 5.69 -2.17
C ALA A 32 -7.22 7.20 -2.42
N GLY A 33 -7.60 7.96 -1.39
CA GLY A 33 -7.79 9.41 -1.46
C GLY A 33 -6.53 10.24 -1.33
N THR A 34 -5.44 9.63 -0.92
CA THR A 34 -4.14 10.25 -0.68
C THR A 34 -3.03 9.33 -1.15
N ALA A 35 -1.89 9.93 -1.52
CA ALA A 35 -0.65 9.24 -1.85
C ALA A 35 0.50 9.75 -0.99
N LEU A 36 1.41 8.85 -0.61
CA LEU A 36 2.70 9.21 -0.03
C LEU A 36 3.63 9.64 -1.18
N VAL A 37 4.08 10.89 -1.21
CA VAL A 37 4.84 11.46 -2.35
C VAL A 37 6.11 12.14 -1.86
N GLY A 38 7.26 11.53 -2.15
CA GLY A 38 8.59 12.03 -1.77
C GLY A 38 9.71 11.10 -2.26
N ASN A 39 10.92 11.29 -1.75
CA ASN A 39 11.99 10.30 -1.88
C ASN A 39 11.73 9.08 -0.96
N PRO A 40 12.45 7.96 -1.14
CA PRO A 40 12.20 6.74 -0.36
C PRO A 40 12.31 6.95 1.16
N GLU A 41 13.22 7.79 1.61
CA GLU A 41 13.44 8.10 3.02
C GLU A 41 12.25 8.87 3.63
N GLN A 42 11.73 9.86 2.90
CA GLN A 42 10.54 10.62 3.29
C GLN A 42 9.30 9.74 3.36
N VAL A 43 9.12 8.84 2.38
CA VAL A 43 8.01 7.88 2.38
C VAL A 43 8.13 6.92 3.57
N ALA A 44 9.32 6.35 3.81
CA ALA A 44 9.55 5.46 4.94
C ALA A 44 9.37 6.17 6.29
N ALA A 45 9.77 7.44 6.42
CA ALA A 45 9.57 8.24 7.62
C ALA A 45 8.07 8.42 7.92
N LEU A 46 7.29 8.82 6.93
CA LEU A 46 5.84 9.00 7.10
C LEU A 46 5.12 7.67 7.42
N MET A 47 5.55 6.56 6.82
CA MET A 47 5.03 5.23 7.20
C MET A 47 5.35 4.87 8.66
N LYS A 48 6.54 5.24 9.16
CA LYS A 48 6.91 5.03 10.57
C LYS A 48 6.10 5.92 11.51
N GLU A 49 5.75 7.14 11.11
CA GLU A 49 4.83 7.99 11.86
C GLU A 49 3.46 7.32 12.02
N TYR A 50 2.88 6.80 10.92
CA TYR A 50 1.64 6.01 11.00
C TYR A 50 1.79 4.78 11.89
N ALA A 51 2.91 4.05 11.79
CA ALA A 51 3.17 2.89 12.63
C ALA A 51 3.29 3.24 14.13
N ALA A 52 3.89 4.39 14.46
CA ALA A 52 3.96 4.90 15.83
C ALA A 52 2.59 5.26 16.40
N LEU A 53 1.62 5.59 15.53
CA LEU A 53 0.22 5.80 15.89
C LEU A 53 -0.60 4.49 15.98
N GLY A 54 0.04 3.33 15.78
CA GLY A 54 -0.59 2.02 15.88
C GLY A 54 -1.10 1.42 14.57
N VAL A 55 -0.78 2.02 13.41
CA VAL A 55 -1.09 1.42 12.10
C VAL A 55 -0.09 0.31 11.78
N ASP A 56 -0.54 -0.94 11.77
CA ASP A 56 0.32 -2.10 11.51
C ASP A 56 0.30 -2.61 10.06
N THR A 57 -0.76 -2.25 9.32
CA THR A 57 -1.04 -2.80 7.99
C THR A 57 -1.24 -1.68 6.98
N PHE A 58 -0.49 -1.73 5.88
CA PHE A 58 -0.52 -0.72 4.80
C PHE A 58 -0.98 -1.38 3.50
N ILE A 59 -2.18 -1.02 3.03
CA ILE A 59 -2.68 -1.41 1.70
C ILE A 59 -2.29 -0.33 0.71
N LEU A 60 -1.26 -0.61 -0.09
CA LEU A 60 -0.67 0.35 -1.03
C LEU A 60 -1.07 0.05 -2.47
N SER A 61 -1.05 1.09 -3.29
CA SER A 61 -1.17 0.98 -4.74
C SER A 61 -0.42 2.12 -5.42
N GLY A 62 0.31 1.86 -6.49
CA GLY A 62 1.01 2.85 -7.31
C GLY A 62 0.70 2.67 -8.79
N TYR A 63 1.03 3.64 -9.64
CA TYR A 63 0.77 3.59 -11.07
C TYR A 63 2.04 3.72 -11.93
N PRO A 64 2.28 2.80 -12.88
CA PRO A 64 1.56 1.55 -13.10
C PRO A 64 1.84 0.51 -11.99
N HIS A 65 0.90 -0.42 -11.74
CA HIS A 65 0.94 -1.27 -10.55
C HIS A 65 2.18 -2.18 -10.46
N LEU A 66 2.61 -2.75 -11.59
CA LEU A 66 3.74 -3.69 -11.60
C LEU A 66 5.04 -2.98 -11.25
N GLU A 67 5.37 -1.94 -12.01
CA GLU A 67 6.61 -1.18 -11.87
C GLU A 67 6.69 -0.51 -10.50
N GLU A 68 5.59 0.03 -9.99
CA GLU A 68 5.57 0.65 -8.67
C GLU A 68 5.68 -0.37 -7.54
N SER A 69 5.23 -1.62 -7.75
CA SER A 69 5.46 -2.69 -6.77
C SER A 69 6.96 -3.02 -6.63
N TYR A 70 7.68 -3.08 -7.76
CA TYR A 70 9.13 -3.27 -7.76
C TYR A 70 9.84 -2.06 -7.14
N ARG A 71 9.51 -0.84 -7.60
CA ARG A 71 10.09 0.39 -7.06
C ARG A 71 9.95 0.49 -5.56
N PHE A 72 8.77 0.20 -5.02
CA PHE A 72 8.54 0.22 -3.58
C PHE A 72 9.35 -0.85 -2.85
N ALA A 73 9.38 -2.07 -3.40
CA ALA A 73 10.12 -3.19 -2.81
C ALA A 73 11.64 -2.98 -2.83
N GLU A 74 12.17 -2.29 -3.84
CA GLU A 74 13.59 -2.00 -3.99
C GLU A 74 14.03 -0.78 -3.18
N LEU A 75 13.21 0.28 -3.13
CA LEU A 75 13.63 1.55 -2.55
C LEU A 75 13.14 1.76 -1.11
N VAL A 76 11.92 1.32 -0.77
CA VAL A 76 11.30 1.64 0.53
C VAL A 76 11.41 0.47 1.51
N PHE A 77 11.18 -0.77 1.08
CA PHE A 77 11.29 -1.92 1.99
C PHE A 77 12.64 -2.01 2.75
N PRO A 78 13.81 -1.70 2.17
CA PRO A 78 15.07 -1.71 2.92
C PRO A 78 15.13 -0.71 4.08
N LEU A 79 14.28 0.32 4.06
CA LEU A 79 14.23 1.38 5.06
C LEU A 79 13.24 1.07 6.20
N LEU A 80 12.48 -0.02 6.09
CA LEU A 80 11.46 -0.45 7.06
C LEU A 80 11.99 -1.56 7.98
N PRO A 81 11.60 -1.58 9.27
CA PRO A 81 12.01 -2.60 10.22
C PRO A 81 11.35 -3.97 9.94
N ASN A 82 11.94 -5.05 10.46
CA ASN A 82 11.33 -6.38 10.53
C ASN A 82 10.92 -7.00 9.18
N ARG A 83 11.76 -6.89 8.15
CA ARG A 83 11.53 -7.63 6.89
C ARG A 83 11.63 -9.15 7.14
N GLN A 84 10.51 -9.76 7.48
CA GLN A 84 10.39 -11.21 7.50
C GLN A 84 10.19 -11.68 6.06
N ASN A 85 11.23 -12.23 5.44
CA ASN A 85 11.04 -13.08 4.28
C ASN A 85 10.37 -14.37 4.75
N LYS A 86 9.03 -14.35 4.90
CA LYS A 86 8.26 -15.58 5.07
C LYS A 86 8.29 -16.32 3.75
N THR A 87 9.33 -17.12 3.52
CA THR A 87 9.35 -18.10 2.45
C THR A 87 8.25 -19.13 2.74
N SER A 88 7.17 -19.11 1.97
CA SER A 88 6.14 -20.13 2.04
C SER A 88 6.70 -21.42 1.43
N ASN A 89 7.28 -22.31 2.24
CA ASN A 89 7.80 -23.61 1.80
C ASN A 89 6.70 -24.68 1.63
N GLY A 90 5.47 -24.27 1.29
CA GLY A 90 4.33 -25.17 1.11
C GLY A 90 4.13 -25.57 -0.36
N PRO A 91 3.62 -26.79 -0.65
CA PRO A 91 3.38 -27.21 -2.03
C PRO A 91 2.33 -26.32 -2.71
N LEU A 92 2.71 -25.68 -3.82
CA LEU A 92 1.86 -24.81 -4.67
C LEU A 92 0.81 -25.57 -5.49
N SER A 93 0.50 -26.82 -5.13
CA SER A 93 -0.27 -27.77 -5.95
C SER A 93 -1.77 -27.82 -5.58
N GLY A 94 -2.38 -26.67 -5.27
CA GLY A 94 -3.84 -26.52 -5.12
C GLY A 94 -4.52 -26.15 -6.45
N PRO A 95 -5.86 -26.22 -6.57
CA PRO A 95 -6.57 -25.99 -7.82
C PRO A 95 -6.22 -24.63 -8.41
N PHE A 96 -5.68 -24.65 -9.63
CA PHE A 96 -5.15 -23.48 -10.33
C PHE A 96 -6.25 -22.44 -10.57
N GLY A 97 -6.03 -21.22 -10.08
CA GLY A 97 -6.87 -20.04 -10.37
C GLY A 97 -7.19 -19.16 -9.17
N GLU A 98 -7.04 -19.66 -7.93
CA GLU A 98 -7.52 -18.97 -6.73
C GLU A 98 -6.43 -18.32 -5.86
N ILE A 99 -5.16 -18.39 -6.28
CA ILE A 99 -4.02 -17.92 -5.47
C ILE A 99 -3.48 -16.62 -6.05
N VAL A 100 -4.19 -15.53 -5.80
CA VAL A 100 -3.62 -14.19 -5.75
C VAL A 100 -3.87 -13.66 -4.34
N GLY A 101 -2.86 -13.77 -3.48
CA GLY A 101 -2.70 -12.87 -2.34
C GLY A 101 -3.32 -13.27 -0.99
N ASN A 102 -3.64 -14.53 -0.68
CA ASN A 102 -3.95 -14.87 0.71
C ASN A 102 -3.60 -16.29 1.14
N ASN A 103 -2.98 -16.40 2.33
CA ASN A 103 -2.54 -17.64 2.98
C ASN A 103 -3.67 -18.36 3.75
N TYR A 104 -4.93 -18.12 3.40
CA TYR A 104 -6.07 -18.74 4.07
C TYR A 104 -6.66 -19.83 3.20
N LEU A 105 -6.39 -21.08 3.58
CA LEU A 105 -7.12 -22.23 3.07
C LEU A 105 -8.50 -22.26 3.74
N PRO A 106 -9.61 -22.36 2.99
CA PRO A 106 -10.90 -22.64 3.59
C PRO A 106 -10.81 -23.99 4.33
N LYS A 107 -11.26 -24.04 5.59
CA LYS A 107 -11.38 -25.31 6.31
C LYS A 107 -12.34 -26.20 5.53
N ALA A 108 -11.93 -27.43 5.23
CA ALA A 108 -12.77 -28.41 4.56
C ALA A 108 -14.14 -28.48 5.26
N ALA A 109 -15.20 -28.22 4.50
CA ALA A 109 -16.55 -28.37 5.01
C ALA A 109 -16.71 -29.83 5.44
N SER A 110 -17.02 -30.05 6.72
CA SER A 110 -17.36 -31.36 7.23
C SER A 110 -18.68 -31.77 6.60
N SER A 111 -18.64 -32.59 5.56
CA SER A 111 -19.82 -33.30 5.08
C SER A 111 -20.23 -34.29 6.17
N SER A 112 -21.38 -34.04 6.81
CA SER A 112 -22.11 -35.08 7.56
C SER A 112 -22.85 -35.99 6.60
#